data_AF-A0A518K7Y9-F1
#
_entry.id   AF-A0A518K7Y9-F1
#
_cell.length_a   1.000
_cell.length_b   1.000
_cell.length_c   1.000
_cell.angle_alpha   90.00
_cell.angle_beta   90.00
_cell.angle_gamma   90.00
#
_symmetry.space_group_name_H-M   'P 1'
#
loop_
_entity.id
_entity.type
_entity.pdbx_description
1 polymer ?
#
loop_
_entity_poly.entity_id
_entity_poly.type
_entity_poly.pdbx_seq_one_letter_code
_entity_poly.pdbx_strand_id
1 'polypeptide(L)'
;MNRPNSHRLTIARVVAATAVIGAGLLTPASSSGYLSQQRWSATASGSTSFVGDPITLTWSLPPDGVPTSVSGVNKLLASLDKAFDVGGVPSDDLTTRPWFPLLQSAVERWSELSGVRMVYEPYDDCAIIGPSGGVLGVRGDVRIGGHTLNGAGGALALSNFPNSGDVLLDTADIAFLTLPGENYLRLRNVLTHEVGHALGLGHVESDDSNSLMEPQLHLSFDGPQIDDIRGMHWMYGDVNEWANGGRGNDFRELATPLGALSAGISLGVGFDAAKTDAIDAADRDFVSITSTSDRDFYVFSTDAPLRAELTLTPLGGTYHQGLPGGDQSLIDASARGNLYFELFNADSEGVLATANSTPAGAAESLTIDLATPGDYVVRVASSFHAVQLYQLELQATPIDGASTPITPEPTSLAVAAIALTTAGSLSYRCAG
;
A
#
# COMPACT_ATOMS: atom_id res chain seq x y z
N MET A 1 -52.31 24.68 -10.08
CA MET A 1 -51.07 24.06 -10.61
C MET A 1 -49.89 24.65 -9.85
N ASN A 2 -49.52 24.02 -8.73
CA ASN A 2 -48.40 24.45 -7.89
C ASN A 2 -47.14 23.72 -8.34
N ARG A 3 -46.08 24.48 -8.65
CA ARG A 3 -44.72 23.96 -8.80
C ARG A 3 -44.10 23.74 -7.41
N PRO A 4 -43.37 22.64 -7.15
CA PRO A 4 -42.66 22.50 -5.90
C PRO A 4 -41.30 23.23 -5.97
N ASN A 5 -40.94 23.82 -4.83
CA ASN A 5 -39.67 24.48 -4.56
C ASN A 5 -38.51 23.47 -4.60
N SER A 6 -37.40 23.90 -5.19
CA SER A 6 -36.10 23.23 -5.09
C SER A 6 -35.52 23.43 -3.68
N HIS A 7 -35.43 22.35 -2.91
CA HIS A 7 -34.62 22.32 -1.71
C HIS A 7 -33.14 22.30 -2.11
N ARG A 8 -32.43 23.38 -1.81
CA ARG A 8 -30.96 23.39 -1.80
C ARG A 8 -30.50 22.47 -0.67
N LEU A 9 -29.79 21.39 -1.00
CA LEU A 9 -29.06 20.59 -0.01
C LEU A 9 -27.94 21.48 0.55
N THR A 10 -28.04 21.83 1.84
CA THR A 10 -26.92 22.35 2.60
C THR A 10 -26.03 21.17 2.96
N ILE A 11 -24.86 21.06 2.32
CA ILE A 11 -23.82 20.09 2.70
C ILE A 11 -23.31 20.51 4.08
N ALA A 12 -23.62 19.73 5.11
CA ALA A 12 -23.09 19.93 6.45
C ALA A 12 -21.60 19.57 6.43
N ARG A 13 -20.74 20.50 6.88
CA ARG A 13 -19.29 20.29 7.04
C ARG A 13 -19.07 19.35 8.22
N VAL A 14 -18.49 18.18 7.97
CA VAL A 14 -18.08 17.18 8.96
C VAL A 14 -16.55 17.16 8.94
N VAL A 15 -15.91 17.38 10.09
CA VAL A 15 -14.45 17.57 10.21
C VAL A 15 -13.91 16.53 11.19
N ALA A 16 -13.00 15.67 10.74
CA ALA A 16 -12.21 14.82 11.63
C ALA A 16 -11.29 15.71 12.48
N ALA A 17 -11.41 15.63 13.81
CA ALA A 17 -10.64 16.48 14.73
C ALA A 17 -9.50 15.68 15.35
N THR A 18 -8.26 16.07 15.08
CA THR A 18 -7.07 15.48 15.70
C THR A 18 -6.74 16.21 17.01
N ALA A 19 -6.51 15.46 18.11
CA ALA A 19 -5.94 16.00 19.33
C ALA A 19 -4.41 15.92 19.27
N VAL A 20 -3.72 17.05 19.07
CA VAL A 20 -2.25 17.11 19.11
C VAL A 20 -1.81 17.17 20.58
N ILE A 21 -1.29 16.06 21.12
CA ILE A 21 -0.52 16.05 22.37
C ILE A 21 0.94 15.78 21.98
N GLY A 22 1.75 16.85 22.02
CA GLY A 22 2.99 16.92 21.25
C GLY A 22 4.21 16.18 21.81
N ALA A 23 5.17 15.95 20.90
CA ALA A 23 6.61 15.99 21.15
C ALA A 23 7.35 16.26 19.82
N GLY A 24 8.15 17.33 19.77
CA GLY A 24 9.16 17.58 18.72
C GLY A 24 8.65 18.06 17.36
N LEU A 25 8.53 19.37 17.16
CA LEU A 25 8.39 19.95 15.82
C LEU A 25 9.68 19.73 15.00
N LEU A 26 9.71 18.70 14.17
CA LEU A 26 10.26 18.86 12.83
C LEU A 26 9.14 19.52 12.04
N THR A 27 9.30 20.76 11.59
CA THR A 27 8.36 21.37 10.63
C THR A 27 8.46 20.58 9.33
N PRO A 28 7.48 19.75 8.95
CA PRO A 28 7.54 19.08 7.67
C PRO A 28 7.36 20.17 6.61
N ALA A 29 8.21 20.18 5.59
CA ALA A 29 7.96 21.05 4.45
C ALA A 29 6.76 20.49 3.69
N SER A 30 5.63 21.18 3.72
CA SER A 30 4.42 20.94 2.91
C SER A 30 4.65 21.10 1.39
N SER A 31 5.91 20.99 0.94
CA SER A 31 6.32 21.14 -0.46
C SER A 31 6.77 19.83 -1.11
N SER A 32 6.64 18.70 -0.40
CA SER A 32 6.97 17.36 -0.89
C SER A 32 5.78 16.65 -1.56
N GLY A 33 4.56 17.18 -1.40
CA GLY A 33 3.33 16.52 -1.84
C GLY A 33 2.93 15.34 -0.96
N TYR A 34 3.22 15.42 0.34
CA TYR A 34 2.65 14.64 1.44
C TYR A 34 3.03 15.27 2.79
N LEU A 35 2.31 14.92 3.86
CA LEU A 35 2.62 15.37 5.23
C LEU A 35 2.94 14.18 6.15
N SER A 36 4.22 13.82 6.26
CA SER A 36 4.68 12.83 7.25
C SER A 36 5.05 13.54 8.56
N GLN A 37 4.26 13.36 9.62
CA GLN A 37 4.51 14.01 10.92
C GLN A 37 5.50 13.22 11.77
N GLN A 38 5.32 11.90 11.85
CA GLN A 38 6.11 11.06 12.73
C GLN A 38 6.16 9.63 12.21
N ARG A 39 7.32 9.00 12.29
CA ARG A 39 7.48 7.57 12.00
C ARG A 39 7.48 6.77 13.31
N TRP A 40 6.99 5.54 13.27
CA TRP A 40 7.21 4.59 14.37
C TRP A 40 8.71 4.42 14.63
N SER A 41 9.15 4.56 15.88
CA SER A 41 10.54 4.36 16.29
C SER A 41 10.81 3.01 16.96
N ALA A 42 9.76 2.32 17.41
CA ALA A 42 9.79 0.95 17.91
C ALA A 42 8.38 0.34 17.87
N THR A 43 8.27 -0.96 17.60
CA THR A 43 7.03 -1.73 17.64
C THR A 43 7.21 -2.95 18.55
N ALA A 44 6.13 -3.68 18.83
CA ALA A 44 6.17 -4.97 19.51
C ALA A 44 7.08 -5.98 18.79
N SER A 45 7.29 -5.81 17.48
CA SER A 45 8.15 -6.66 16.64
C SER A 45 9.62 -6.22 16.64
N GLY A 46 9.97 -5.08 17.26
CA GLY A 46 11.35 -4.63 17.42
C GLY A 46 11.59 -3.18 17.01
N SER A 47 12.86 -2.84 16.75
CA SER A 47 13.23 -1.51 16.26
C SER A 47 12.85 -1.36 14.79
N THR A 48 12.45 -0.16 14.39
CA THR A 48 11.97 0.15 13.04
C THR A 48 13.07 0.64 12.09
N SER A 49 14.35 0.62 12.48
CA SER A 49 15.47 1.02 11.60
C SER A 49 15.30 2.43 10.99
N PHE A 50 15.71 2.66 9.74
CA PHE A 50 15.76 3.96 9.07
C PHE A 50 14.46 4.30 8.33
N VAL A 51 14.37 5.55 7.87
CA VAL A 51 13.30 6.01 6.97
C VAL A 51 13.40 5.24 5.64
N GLY A 52 12.28 4.79 5.10
CA GLY A 52 12.23 3.91 3.93
C GLY A 52 12.25 2.42 4.29
N ASP A 53 12.74 2.05 5.47
CA ASP A 53 12.74 0.63 5.87
C ASP A 53 11.33 0.15 6.26
N PRO A 54 10.98 -1.10 5.92
CA PRO A 54 9.67 -1.68 6.21
C PRO A 54 9.50 -1.98 7.70
N ILE A 55 8.26 -1.99 8.19
CA ILE A 55 7.94 -2.26 9.61
C ILE A 55 6.78 -3.21 9.79
N THR A 56 6.83 -4.07 10.81
CA THR A 56 5.66 -4.86 11.24
C THR A 56 5.01 -4.21 12.46
N LEU A 57 3.71 -3.98 12.34
CA LEU A 57 2.82 -3.55 13.41
C LEU A 57 1.75 -4.61 13.62
N THR A 58 1.45 -4.87 14.88
CA THR A 58 0.27 -5.64 15.26
C THR A 58 -0.92 -4.70 15.44
N TRP A 59 -2.12 -5.16 15.11
CA TRP A 59 -3.36 -4.43 15.41
C TRP A 59 -4.35 -5.31 16.15
N SER A 60 -5.06 -4.76 17.13
CA SER A 60 -6.05 -5.53 17.91
C SER A 60 -7.34 -4.75 18.16
N LEU A 61 -8.34 -5.49 18.63
CA LEU A 61 -9.67 -4.99 18.96
C LEU A 61 -9.90 -5.17 20.46
N PRO A 62 -9.63 -4.15 21.30
CA PRO A 62 -9.80 -4.26 22.74
C PRO A 62 -11.28 -4.56 23.09
N PRO A 63 -11.54 -5.37 24.13
CA PRO A 63 -12.89 -5.59 24.62
C PRO A 63 -13.61 -4.29 25.01
N ASP A 64 -14.94 -4.33 25.01
CA ASP A 64 -15.73 -3.22 25.58
C ASP A 64 -15.47 -3.09 27.08
N GLY A 65 -15.56 -1.86 27.60
CA GLY A 65 -15.30 -1.54 29.01
C GLY A 65 -13.85 -1.16 29.32
N VAL A 66 -12.91 -1.37 28.40
CA VAL A 66 -11.52 -0.92 28.56
C VAL A 66 -11.47 0.62 28.63
N PRO A 67 -10.80 1.23 29.63
CA PRO A 67 -10.71 2.69 29.73
C PRO A 67 -9.93 3.32 28.57
N THR A 68 -10.30 4.54 28.18
CA THR A 68 -9.62 5.33 27.15
C THR A 68 -8.87 6.53 27.74
N SER A 69 -7.82 6.99 27.04
CA SER A 69 -7.06 8.20 27.40
C SER A 69 -7.88 9.49 27.33
N VAL A 70 -8.98 9.50 26.57
CA VAL A 70 -9.87 10.66 26.35
C VAL A 70 -11.06 10.72 27.32
N SER A 71 -10.97 10.03 28.47
CA SER A 71 -12.02 9.91 29.49
C SER A 71 -13.26 9.13 29.01
N GLY A 72 -13.33 7.86 29.41
CA GLY A 72 -14.48 7.00 29.14
C GLY A 72 -14.05 5.54 29.03
N VAL A 73 -14.94 4.72 28.47
CA VAL A 73 -14.66 3.31 28.18
C VAL A 73 -14.96 2.98 26.73
N ASN A 74 -14.23 2.02 26.19
CA ASN A 74 -14.43 1.43 24.88
C ASN A 74 -15.81 0.79 24.77
N LYS A 75 -16.47 0.97 23.63
CA LYS A 75 -17.80 0.43 23.30
C LYS A 75 -17.91 0.00 21.84
N LEU A 76 -16.79 -0.19 21.15
CA LEU A 76 -16.80 -0.45 19.71
C LEU A 76 -17.52 -1.75 19.37
N LEU A 77 -17.21 -2.84 20.09
CA LEU A 77 -17.66 -4.18 19.70
C LEU A 77 -19.19 -4.28 19.80
N ALA A 78 -19.79 -3.86 20.91
CA ALA A 78 -21.23 -3.82 21.06
C ALA A 78 -21.91 -2.87 20.06
N SER A 79 -21.23 -1.78 19.67
CA SER A 79 -21.77 -0.82 18.70
C SER A 79 -21.80 -1.41 17.29
N LEU A 80 -20.73 -2.10 16.89
CA LEU A 80 -20.66 -2.82 15.61
C LEU A 80 -21.60 -4.03 15.60
N ASP A 81 -21.64 -4.81 16.68
CA ASP A 81 -22.55 -5.95 16.80
C ASP A 81 -24.00 -5.55 16.62
N LYS A 82 -24.41 -4.44 17.25
CA LYS A 82 -25.74 -3.86 17.07
C LYS A 82 -25.96 -3.38 15.64
N ALA A 83 -24.98 -2.71 15.04
CA ALA A 83 -25.11 -2.15 13.69
C ALA A 83 -25.20 -3.23 12.60
N PHE A 84 -24.57 -4.38 12.81
CA PHE A 84 -24.54 -5.51 11.88
C PHE A 84 -25.48 -6.66 12.27
N ASP A 85 -26.37 -6.44 13.25
CA ASP A 85 -27.34 -7.43 13.74
C ASP A 85 -26.69 -8.78 14.11
N VAL A 86 -25.56 -8.72 14.84
CA VAL A 86 -24.87 -9.90 15.35
C VAL A 86 -25.71 -10.51 16.48
N GLY A 87 -26.54 -11.50 16.12
CA GLY A 87 -27.39 -12.24 17.05
C GLY A 87 -26.66 -13.32 17.85
N GLY A 88 -27.30 -13.77 18.94
CA GLY A 88 -26.81 -14.88 19.78
C GLY A 88 -25.80 -14.45 20.85
N VAL A 89 -25.18 -15.43 21.53
CA VAL A 89 -23.97 -15.18 22.35
C VAL A 89 -22.83 -15.03 21.36
N PRO A 90 -22.26 -13.84 21.20
CA PRO A 90 -21.29 -13.63 20.15
C PRO A 90 -19.99 -14.40 20.44
N SER A 91 -19.38 -14.99 19.41
CA SER A 91 -18.12 -15.74 19.55
C SER A 91 -17.02 -14.87 20.15
N ASP A 92 -16.19 -15.44 21.02
CA ASP A 92 -14.95 -14.80 21.51
C ASP A 92 -13.94 -14.61 20.38
N ASP A 93 -14.04 -15.44 19.32
CA ASP A 93 -13.30 -15.23 18.07
C ASP A 93 -13.96 -14.10 17.26
N LEU A 94 -13.36 -12.91 17.31
CA LEU A 94 -13.85 -11.73 16.60
C LEU A 94 -13.77 -11.88 15.08
N THR A 95 -12.95 -12.79 14.56
CA THR A 95 -12.81 -13.00 13.11
C THR A 95 -14.08 -13.57 12.47
N THR A 96 -14.96 -14.18 13.28
CA THR A 96 -16.24 -14.71 12.81
C THR A 96 -17.32 -13.64 12.71
N ARG A 97 -17.05 -12.39 13.08
CA ARG A 97 -18.05 -11.31 13.04
C ARG A 97 -18.18 -10.76 11.62
N PRO A 98 -19.40 -10.44 11.15
CA PRO A 98 -19.63 -9.96 9.78
C PRO A 98 -18.94 -8.62 9.49
N TRP A 99 -18.69 -7.80 10.51
CA TRP A 99 -17.97 -6.52 10.37
C TRP A 99 -16.45 -6.67 10.37
N PHE A 100 -15.90 -7.80 10.83
CA PHE A 100 -14.45 -7.99 10.97
C PHE A 100 -13.70 -7.86 9.64
N PRO A 101 -14.14 -8.48 8.53
CA PRO A 101 -13.45 -8.34 7.25
C PRO A 101 -13.37 -6.89 6.74
N LEU A 102 -14.33 -6.02 7.12
CA LEU A 102 -14.32 -4.60 6.74
C LEU A 102 -13.25 -3.83 7.50
N LEU A 103 -13.09 -4.08 8.80
CA LEU A 103 -12.02 -3.46 9.58
C LEU A 103 -10.66 -3.99 9.13
N GLN A 104 -10.56 -5.31 8.94
CA GLN A 104 -9.33 -5.94 8.46
C GLN A 104 -8.89 -5.34 7.13
N SER A 105 -9.78 -5.24 6.15
CA SER A 105 -9.43 -4.69 4.83
C SER A 105 -9.00 -3.23 4.93
N ALA A 106 -9.64 -2.43 5.79
CA ALA A 106 -9.31 -1.01 5.94
C ALA A 106 -7.92 -0.81 6.59
N VAL A 107 -7.58 -1.64 7.57
CA VAL A 107 -6.27 -1.62 8.23
C VAL A 107 -5.17 -2.15 7.32
N GLU A 108 -5.39 -3.32 6.73
CA GLU A 108 -4.40 -4.03 5.91
C GLU A 108 -4.23 -3.40 4.52
N ARG A 109 -5.11 -2.47 4.10
CA ARG A 109 -4.93 -1.73 2.84
C ARG A 109 -3.58 -1.02 2.76
N TRP A 110 -3.08 -0.48 3.86
CA TRP A 110 -1.75 0.13 3.90
C TRP A 110 -0.63 -0.87 3.64
N SER A 111 -0.82 -2.14 3.99
CA SER A 111 0.14 -3.22 3.71
C SER A 111 0.16 -3.69 2.28
N GLU A 112 -0.91 -3.43 1.53
CA GLU A 112 -0.94 -3.72 0.10
C GLU A 112 -0.25 -2.63 -0.73
N LEU A 113 -0.01 -1.46 -0.13
CA LEU A 113 0.44 -0.25 -0.82
C LEU A 113 1.81 0.26 -0.35
N SER A 114 2.42 -0.34 0.68
CA SER A 114 3.66 0.17 1.29
C SER A 114 4.44 -0.92 2.04
N GLY A 115 5.62 -0.57 2.54
CA GLY A 115 6.42 -1.43 3.42
C GLY A 115 5.90 -1.54 4.86
N VAL A 116 4.67 -1.12 5.16
CA VAL A 116 4.01 -1.42 6.43
C VAL A 116 3.39 -2.81 6.40
N ARG A 117 3.61 -3.66 7.39
CA ARG A 117 2.89 -4.92 7.56
C ARG A 117 2.01 -4.89 8.80
N MET A 118 0.69 -4.92 8.59
CA MET A 118 -0.31 -5.00 9.64
C MET A 118 -0.67 -6.46 9.92
N VAL A 119 -0.58 -6.88 11.19
CA VAL A 119 -0.88 -8.26 11.62
C VAL A 119 -1.91 -8.24 12.73
N TYR A 120 -3.02 -8.96 12.55
CA TYR A 120 -4.04 -9.04 13.59
C TYR A 120 -3.54 -9.79 14.83
N GLU A 121 -3.64 -9.15 16.00
CA GLU A 121 -3.39 -9.71 17.32
C GLU A 121 -4.75 -9.98 18.00
N PRO A 122 -5.15 -11.26 18.17
CA PRO A 122 -6.46 -11.61 18.72
C PRO A 122 -6.60 -11.34 20.22
N TYR A 123 -5.50 -11.07 20.93
CA TYR A 123 -5.49 -10.84 22.37
C TYR A 123 -5.42 -9.36 22.73
N ASP A 124 -6.00 -9.01 23.89
CA ASP A 124 -5.84 -7.71 24.54
C ASP A 124 -5.84 -7.93 26.06
N ASP A 125 -4.95 -7.24 26.78
CA ASP A 125 -4.82 -7.33 28.24
C ASP A 125 -5.66 -6.29 29.00
N CYS A 126 -6.56 -5.60 28.28
CA CYS A 126 -7.44 -4.55 28.81
C CYS A 126 -6.69 -3.34 29.40
N ALA A 127 -5.42 -3.13 29.04
CA ALA A 127 -4.70 -1.92 29.41
C ALA A 127 -5.35 -0.68 28.79
N ILE A 128 -5.19 0.48 29.41
CA ILE A 128 -5.80 1.75 28.96
C ILE A 128 -5.46 2.00 27.48
N ILE A 129 -6.48 2.31 26.66
CA ILE A 129 -6.34 2.73 25.25
C ILE A 129 -5.68 4.11 25.18
N GLY A 130 -4.61 4.23 24.42
CA GLY A 130 -3.86 5.46 24.14
C GLY A 130 -2.40 5.47 24.65
N PRO A 131 -2.12 5.18 25.94
CA PRO A 131 -0.74 5.26 26.45
C PRO A 131 0.01 3.92 26.42
N SER A 132 -0.66 2.80 26.15
CA SER A 132 -0.08 1.46 26.27
C SER A 132 0.39 0.95 24.92
N GLY A 133 1.70 0.75 24.73
CA GLY A 133 2.28 0.24 23.48
C GLY A 133 2.06 -1.26 23.25
N GLY A 134 2.29 -1.77 22.05
CA GLY A 134 2.07 -3.18 21.70
C GLY A 134 2.95 -4.18 22.44
N VAL A 135 2.46 -5.41 22.60
CA VAL A 135 3.16 -6.56 23.16
C VAL A 135 2.71 -7.82 22.43
N LEU A 136 3.62 -8.51 21.75
CA LEU A 136 3.31 -9.71 20.96
C LEU A 136 2.60 -10.79 21.81
N GLY A 137 1.51 -11.34 21.28
CA GLY A 137 0.67 -12.35 21.94
C GLY A 137 -0.16 -11.81 23.10
N VAL A 138 -0.23 -10.49 23.28
CA VAL A 138 -0.90 -9.85 24.43
C VAL A 138 -1.74 -8.65 24.01
N ARG A 139 -1.21 -7.75 23.16
CA ARG A 139 -1.85 -6.49 22.78
C ARG A 139 -1.27 -5.95 21.47
N GLY A 140 -2.11 -5.47 20.56
CA GLY A 140 -1.68 -4.83 19.32
C GLY A 140 -0.86 -3.54 19.55
N ASP A 141 0.04 -3.23 18.62
CA ASP A 141 0.70 -1.92 18.52
C ASP A 141 -0.32 -0.81 18.28
N VAL A 142 -1.29 -1.07 17.40
CA VAL A 142 -2.41 -0.18 17.07
C VAL A 142 -3.72 -0.83 17.52
N ARG A 143 -4.45 -0.21 18.44
CA ARG A 143 -5.76 -0.71 18.87
C ARG A 143 -6.90 0.09 18.30
N ILE A 144 -7.91 -0.61 17.79
CA ILE A 144 -9.10 0.00 17.20
C ILE A 144 -10.23 -0.13 18.21
N GLY A 145 -10.52 0.97 18.90
CA GLY A 145 -11.61 1.10 19.83
C GLY A 145 -12.68 2.07 19.33
N GLY A 146 -13.61 2.37 20.22
CA GLY A 146 -14.74 3.24 19.93
C GLY A 146 -15.27 3.87 21.19
N HIS A 147 -15.45 5.18 21.16
CA HIS A 147 -15.96 5.96 22.27
C HIS A 147 -16.87 7.07 21.75
N THR A 148 -17.72 7.66 22.57
CA THR A 148 -18.47 8.85 22.17
C THR A 148 -17.54 10.05 22.24
N LEU A 149 -17.10 10.58 21.10
CA LEU A 149 -16.15 11.69 21.07
C LEU A 149 -16.88 13.03 21.18
N ASN A 150 -17.98 13.14 20.45
CA ASN A 150 -18.91 14.27 20.48
C ASN A 150 -20.36 13.75 20.43
N GLY A 151 -21.33 14.63 20.21
CA GLY A 151 -22.70 14.19 19.84
C GLY A 151 -22.81 14.12 18.33
N ALA A 152 -23.73 13.30 17.79
CA ALA A 152 -23.86 13.01 16.35
C ALA A 152 -23.47 14.15 15.39
N GLY A 153 -22.50 13.87 14.53
CA GLY A 153 -21.87 14.82 13.61
C GLY A 153 -20.67 15.57 14.21
N GLY A 154 -19.71 15.96 13.36
CA GLY A 154 -18.45 16.56 13.82
C GLY A 154 -17.29 15.61 13.57
N ALA A 155 -16.48 15.33 14.59
CA ALA A 155 -15.38 14.36 14.47
C ALA A 155 -15.95 12.94 14.44
N LEU A 156 -15.64 12.20 13.37
CA LEU A 156 -16.12 10.82 13.18
C LEU A 156 -15.22 9.79 13.89
N ALA A 157 -13.98 10.16 14.16
CA ALA A 157 -13.00 9.37 14.85
C ALA A 157 -11.83 10.25 15.31
N LEU A 158 -10.90 9.64 16.03
CA LEU A 158 -9.58 10.20 16.32
C LEU A 158 -8.54 9.08 16.36
N SER A 159 -7.29 9.43 16.12
CA SER A 159 -6.13 8.56 16.28
C SER A 159 -5.01 9.26 17.04
N ASN A 160 -4.26 8.47 17.81
CA ASN A 160 -2.92 8.87 18.22
C ASN A 160 -1.94 8.71 17.06
N PHE A 161 -0.90 9.54 17.04
CA PHE A 161 0.27 9.31 16.20
C PHE A 161 1.13 8.17 16.77
N PRO A 162 2.12 7.66 16.01
CA PRO A 162 3.18 6.82 16.57
C PRO A 162 3.79 7.42 17.85
N ASN A 163 4.25 6.67 18.85
CA ASN A 163 4.33 5.21 18.96
C ASN A 163 3.17 4.61 19.77
N SER A 164 1.95 5.14 19.62
CA SER A 164 0.75 4.47 20.13
C SER A 164 -0.18 4.08 19.00
N GLY A 165 -0.49 4.99 18.08
CA GLY A 165 -1.37 4.68 16.95
C GLY A 165 -2.80 4.23 17.30
N ASP A 166 -3.21 4.21 18.56
CA ASP A 166 -4.56 3.76 18.93
C ASP A 166 -5.63 4.66 18.29
N VAL A 167 -6.64 4.03 17.70
CA VAL A 167 -7.76 4.65 16.99
C VAL A 167 -9.03 4.53 17.83
N LEU A 168 -9.83 5.59 17.90
CA LEU A 168 -11.17 5.58 18.49
C LEU A 168 -12.20 6.09 17.46
N LEU A 169 -13.10 5.21 17.02
CA LEU A 169 -14.26 5.61 16.21
C LEU A 169 -15.36 6.23 17.08
N ASP A 170 -16.05 7.25 16.56
CA ASP A 170 -17.18 7.84 17.28
C ASP A 170 -18.40 6.91 17.26
N THR A 171 -18.64 6.27 18.38
CA THR A 171 -19.79 5.37 18.56
C THR A 171 -21.15 6.09 18.50
N ALA A 172 -21.21 7.42 18.66
CA ALA A 172 -22.43 8.20 18.44
C ALA A 172 -22.82 8.24 16.95
N ASP A 173 -21.84 8.14 16.05
CA ASP A 173 -22.04 8.15 14.59
C ASP A 173 -21.99 6.75 13.97
N ILE A 174 -22.00 5.69 14.79
CA ILE A 174 -21.87 4.31 14.29
C ILE A 174 -22.92 3.98 13.22
N ALA A 175 -24.17 4.41 13.39
CA ALA A 175 -25.24 4.16 12.42
C ALA A 175 -25.00 4.86 11.06
N PHE A 176 -24.29 5.99 11.07
CA PHE A 176 -23.86 6.70 9.86
C PHE A 176 -22.65 6.03 9.22
N LEU A 177 -21.65 5.64 10.03
CA LEU A 177 -20.44 4.96 9.56
C LEU A 177 -20.77 3.60 8.92
N THR A 178 -21.73 2.87 9.48
CA THR A 178 -22.10 1.52 9.02
C THR A 178 -23.24 1.50 8.00
N LEU A 179 -23.47 2.59 7.26
CA LEU A 179 -24.41 2.55 6.13
C LEU A 179 -23.85 1.62 5.04
N PRO A 180 -24.67 0.70 4.46
CA PRO A 180 -24.18 -0.39 3.62
C PRO A 180 -23.76 0.03 2.19
N GLY A 181 -23.93 1.30 1.82
CA GLY A 181 -23.59 1.79 0.48
C GLY A 181 -22.11 1.59 0.14
N GLU A 182 -21.82 1.19 -1.10
CA GLU A 182 -20.48 0.87 -1.60
C GLU A 182 -19.69 -0.03 -0.64
N ASN A 183 -20.35 -1.09 -0.11
CA ASN A 183 -19.76 -2.02 0.85
C ASN A 183 -19.19 -1.33 2.11
N TYR A 184 -20.02 -0.51 2.74
CA TYR A 184 -19.67 0.21 3.98
C TYR A 184 -18.50 1.20 3.81
N LEU A 185 -18.41 1.86 2.66
CA LEU A 185 -17.31 2.76 2.29
C LEU A 185 -17.03 3.85 3.34
N ARG A 186 -18.05 4.35 4.03
CA ARG A 186 -17.88 5.34 5.11
C ARG A 186 -17.02 4.81 6.25
N LEU A 187 -17.36 3.63 6.77
CA LEU A 187 -16.59 2.97 7.83
C LEU A 187 -15.16 2.69 7.36
N ARG A 188 -15.01 2.15 6.14
CA ARG A 188 -13.69 1.81 5.60
C ARG A 188 -12.82 3.05 5.41
N ASN A 189 -13.29 4.10 4.71
CA ASN A 189 -12.49 5.31 4.51
C ASN A 189 -12.15 6.02 5.82
N VAL A 190 -13.10 6.13 6.77
CA VAL A 190 -12.79 6.71 8.09
C VAL A 190 -11.74 5.89 8.81
N LEU A 191 -11.87 4.56 8.86
CA LEU A 191 -10.88 3.74 9.54
C LEU A 191 -9.52 3.77 8.84
N THR A 192 -9.47 3.65 7.51
CA THR A 192 -8.22 3.73 6.76
C THR A 192 -7.53 5.07 6.96
N HIS A 193 -8.28 6.18 7.01
CA HIS A 193 -7.77 7.52 7.33
C HIS A 193 -7.14 7.57 8.72
N GLU A 194 -7.85 7.11 9.75
CA GLU A 194 -7.32 7.10 11.11
C GLU A 194 -6.10 6.18 11.25
N VAL A 195 -6.07 5.05 10.54
CA VAL A 195 -4.87 4.21 10.47
C VAL A 195 -3.73 4.97 9.77
N GLY A 196 -4.01 5.82 8.78
CA GLY A 196 -3.01 6.72 8.19
C GLY A 196 -2.37 7.65 9.23
N HIS A 197 -3.15 8.21 10.15
CA HIS A 197 -2.63 8.94 11.32
C HIS A 197 -1.83 8.05 12.25
N ALA A 198 -2.33 6.84 12.57
CA ALA A 198 -1.64 5.85 13.39
C ALA A 198 -0.29 5.43 12.79
N LEU A 199 -0.14 5.51 11.47
CA LEU A 199 1.09 5.25 10.73
C LEU A 199 1.97 6.49 10.56
N GLY A 200 1.47 7.70 10.85
CA GLY A 200 2.29 8.91 10.86
C GLY A 200 1.89 10.04 9.91
N LEU A 201 0.87 9.85 9.08
CA LEU A 201 0.42 10.89 8.13
C LEU A 201 -0.37 11.96 8.85
N GLY A 202 -0.06 13.22 8.57
CA GLY A 202 -0.89 14.35 8.96
C GLY A 202 -1.94 14.68 7.90
N HIS A 203 -2.82 15.61 8.25
CA HIS A 203 -3.79 16.11 7.28
C HIS A 203 -3.12 16.96 6.20
N VAL A 204 -3.62 16.79 4.98
CA VAL A 204 -3.38 17.67 3.84
C VAL A 204 -4.71 18.23 3.37
N GLU A 205 -4.69 19.24 2.50
CA GLU A 205 -5.86 19.71 1.77
C GLU A 205 -5.46 20.07 0.34
N SER A 206 -6.32 19.73 -0.61
CA SER A 206 -6.18 20.03 -2.03
C SER A 206 -7.48 20.62 -2.56
N ASP A 207 -7.39 21.54 -3.53
CA ASP A 207 -8.53 22.18 -4.18
C ASP A 207 -8.80 21.63 -5.59
N ASP A 208 -7.89 20.82 -6.13
CA ASP A 208 -7.95 20.23 -7.48
C ASP A 208 -7.75 18.70 -7.50
N SER A 209 -7.39 18.10 -6.38
CA SER A 209 -7.35 16.65 -6.16
C SER A 209 -8.08 16.29 -4.87
N ASN A 210 -8.27 15.00 -4.61
CA ASN A 210 -8.71 14.54 -3.28
C ASN A 210 -7.71 13.52 -2.75
N SER A 211 -7.36 13.63 -1.47
CA SER A 211 -6.55 12.64 -0.75
C SER A 211 -7.33 12.01 0.39
N LEU A 212 -7.00 10.78 0.78
CA LEU A 212 -7.62 10.13 1.93
C LEU A 212 -7.34 10.92 3.20
N MET A 213 -6.12 11.46 3.36
CA MET A 213 -5.73 12.23 4.54
C MET A 213 -6.27 13.67 4.56
N GLU A 214 -7.28 13.99 3.76
CA GLU A 214 -8.03 15.23 3.96
C GLU A 214 -8.92 15.16 5.20
N PRO A 215 -9.09 16.27 5.94
CA PRO A 215 -9.87 16.29 7.18
C PRO A 215 -11.38 16.07 6.97
N GLN A 216 -11.85 16.10 5.72
CA GLN A 216 -13.24 15.88 5.35
C GLN A 216 -13.40 14.49 4.72
N LEU A 217 -14.45 13.78 5.13
CA LEU A 217 -14.75 12.46 4.57
C LEU A 217 -15.15 12.57 3.09
N HIS A 218 -14.34 11.97 2.24
CA HIS A 218 -14.62 11.76 0.82
C HIS A 218 -15.10 10.34 0.54
N LEU A 219 -16.03 10.22 -0.43
CA LEU A 219 -16.64 8.94 -0.83
C LEU A 219 -16.59 8.71 -2.35
N SER A 220 -15.80 9.50 -3.07
CA SER A 220 -15.57 9.30 -4.50
C SER A 220 -14.47 8.27 -4.80
N PHE A 221 -13.81 7.75 -3.77
CA PHE A 221 -12.72 6.77 -3.85
C PHE A 221 -12.72 5.87 -2.60
N ASP A 222 -11.94 4.79 -2.66
CA ASP A 222 -11.86 3.76 -1.62
C ASP A 222 -10.43 3.60 -1.11
N GLY A 223 -10.11 4.31 -0.04
CA GLY A 223 -8.79 4.25 0.60
C GLY A 223 -7.74 5.22 0.03
N PRO A 224 -6.44 4.93 0.24
CA PRO A 224 -5.35 5.88 0.00
C PRO A 224 -5.22 6.27 -1.47
N GLN A 225 -4.90 7.55 -1.72
CA GLN A 225 -4.61 8.12 -3.02
C GLN A 225 -3.10 8.40 -3.15
N ILE A 226 -2.66 8.91 -4.31
CA ILE A 226 -1.24 9.07 -4.65
C ILE A 226 -0.45 9.85 -3.58
N ASP A 227 -0.99 10.95 -3.06
CA ASP A 227 -0.35 11.73 -2.00
C ASP A 227 -0.10 10.88 -0.75
N ASP A 228 -1.13 10.16 -0.31
CA ASP A 228 -1.11 9.30 0.86
C ASP A 228 -0.09 8.15 0.70
N ILE A 229 -0.05 7.52 -0.48
CA ILE A 229 0.89 6.45 -0.83
C ILE A 229 2.33 6.98 -0.80
N ARG A 230 2.59 8.15 -1.39
CA ARG A 230 3.92 8.77 -1.38
C ARG A 230 4.39 9.09 0.04
N GLY A 231 3.48 9.55 0.91
CA GLY A 231 3.78 9.78 2.32
C GLY A 231 4.11 8.51 3.10
N MET A 232 3.47 7.38 2.75
CA MET A 232 3.82 6.08 3.30
C MET A 232 5.17 5.57 2.80
N HIS A 233 5.42 5.64 1.48
CA HIS A 233 6.68 5.22 0.88
C HIS A 233 7.86 6.01 1.46
N TRP A 234 7.67 7.31 1.70
CA TRP A 234 8.69 8.10 2.40
C TRP A 234 9.08 7.48 3.74
N MET A 235 8.11 7.09 4.56
CA MET A 235 8.40 6.58 5.91
C MET A 235 8.83 5.13 5.92
N TYR A 236 8.20 4.28 5.10
CA TYR A 236 8.27 2.82 5.24
C TYR A 236 8.62 2.08 3.95
N GLY A 237 8.92 2.81 2.88
CA GLY A 237 9.21 2.24 1.57
C GLY A 237 7.99 1.64 0.88
N ASP A 238 8.20 1.07 -0.30
CA ASP A 238 7.14 0.42 -1.06
C ASP A 238 6.95 -1.06 -0.68
N VAL A 239 6.06 -1.75 -1.37
CA VAL A 239 5.73 -3.15 -1.05
C VAL A 239 6.89 -4.12 -1.27
N ASN A 240 7.85 -3.79 -2.14
CA ASN A 240 8.99 -4.66 -2.44
C ASN A 240 10.00 -4.70 -1.30
N GLU A 241 9.96 -3.74 -0.38
CA GLU A 241 10.79 -3.77 0.82
C GLU A 241 10.58 -5.02 1.67
N TRP A 242 9.38 -5.61 1.61
CA TRP A 242 9.07 -6.88 2.29
C TRP A 242 9.60 -8.12 1.59
N ALA A 243 10.08 -8.01 0.35
CA ALA A 243 10.71 -9.11 -0.35
C ALA A 243 11.92 -9.63 0.44
N ASN A 244 12.31 -10.88 0.15
CA ASN A 244 13.52 -11.49 0.71
C ASN A 244 13.58 -11.49 2.25
N GLY A 245 12.41 -11.53 2.90
CA GLY A 245 12.29 -11.52 4.36
C GLY A 245 12.47 -10.15 5.00
N GLY A 246 12.04 -9.07 4.32
CA GLY A 246 12.22 -7.69 4.79
C GLY A 246 13.61 -7.10 4.49
N ARG A 247 14.29 -7.65 3.48
CA ARG A 247 15.60 -7.15 3.01
C ARG A 247 15.49 -6.31 1.74
N GLY A 248 14.25 -6.13 1.24
CA GLY A 248 13.95 -5.45 0.00
C GLY A 248 14.59 -6.08 -1.23
N ASN A 249 14.61 -5.27 -2.28
CA ASN A 249 15.24 -5.48 -3.57
C ASN A 249 16.36 -4.46 -3.84
N ASP A 250 16.89 -3.85 -2.77
CA ASP A 250 17.97 -2.85 -2.77
C ASP A 250 19.34 -3.37 -3.25
N PHE A 251 19.44 -4.69 -3.43
CA PHE A 251 20.68 -5.38 -3.78
C PHE A 251 20.45 -6.28 -4.99
N ARG A 252 21.47 -6.37 -5.85
CA ARG A 252 21.43 -7.14 -7.10
C ARG A 252 21.07 -8.61 -6.89
N GLU A 253 21.56 -9.22 -5.83
CA GLU A 253 21.31 -10.63 -5.50
C GLU A 253 19.87 -10.87 -4.99
N LEU A 254 19.16 -9.78 -4.68
CA LEU A 254 17.80 -9.76 -4.13
C LEU A 254 16.79 -9.19 -5.14
N ALA A 255 17.18 -9.06 -6.41
CA ALA A 255 16.37 -8.45 -7.45
C ALA A 255 14.98 -9.09 -7.55
N THR A 256 13.96 -8.25 -7.68
CA THR A 256 12.56 -8.69 -7.84
C THR A 256 12.37 -9.31 -9.23
N PRO A 257 11.87 -10.54 -9.35
CA PRO A 257 11.70 -11.19 -10.65
C PRO A 257 10.48 -10.62 -11.41
N LEU A 258 10.72 -10.13 -12.63
CA LEU A 258 9.67 -9.67 -13.56
C LEU A 258 9.16 -10.80 -14.47
N GLY A 259 9.95 -11.86 -14.67
CA GLY A 259 9.60 -13.02 -15.48
C GLY A 259 10.39 -13.13 -16.79
N ALA A 260 9.85 -13.89 -17.74
CA ALA A 260 10.50 -14.17 -19.02
C ALA A 260 10.07 -13.17 -20.09
N LEU A 261 11.03 -12.43 -20.64
CA LEU A 261 10.81 -11.50 -21.73
C LEU A 261 10.98 -12.21 -23.06
N SER A 262 9.93 -12.16 -23.89
CA SER A 262 9.92 -12.70 -25.26
C SER A 262 9.30 -11.70 -26.22
N ALA A 263 9.56 -11.87 -27.52
CA ALA A 263 9.03 -10.96 -28.54
C ALA A 263 7.50 -10.82 -28.45
N GLY A 264 7.01 -9.58 -28.41
CA GLY A 264 5.57 -9.26 -28.31
C GLY A 264 4.96 -9.37 -26.92
N ILE A 265 5.76 -9.67 -25.88
CA ILE A 265 5.34 -9.63 -24.47
C ILE A 265 5.89 -8.36 -23.83
N SER A 266 5.06 -7.71 -22.99
CA SER A 266 5.48 -6.62 -22.11
C SER A 266 5.57 -7.15 -20.67
N LEU A 267 6.65 -6.81 -19.98
CA LEU A 267 6.83 -6.99 -18.54
C LEU A 267 7.00 -5.63 -17.89
N GLY A 268 6.69 -5.52 -16.61
CA GLY A 268 6.96 -4.28 -15.88
C GLY A 268 6.40 -4.28 -14.48
N VAL A 269 6.50 -3.12 -13.86
CA VAL A 269 6.11 -2.82 -12.49
C VAL A 269 5.79 -1.32 -12.39
N GLY A 270 4.99 -0.93 -11.42
CA GLY A 270 4.56 0.45 -11.16
C GLY A 270 3.41 0.94 -12.04
N PHE A 271 2.64 0.05 -12.67
CA PHE A 271 1.61 0.45 -13.62
C PHE A 271 0.44 1.19 -12.98
N ASP A 272 0.10 0.89 -11.72
CA ASP A 272 -1.03 1.53 -11.05
C ASP A 272 -0.74 3.00 -10.71
N ALA A 273 0.54 3.38 -10.57
CA ALA A 273 0.96 4.76 -10.36
C ALA A 273 0.70 5.67 -11.58
N ALA A 274 0.40 5.10 -12.76
CA ALA A 274 0.14 5.85 -13.98
C ALA A 274 -1.31 6.35 -14.09
N LYS A 275 -2.19 5.93 -13.18
CA LYS A 275 -3.58 6.37 -13.16
C LYS A 275 -3.68 7.88 -12.89
N THR A 276 -4.61 8.51 -13.61
CA THR A 276 -5.00 9.91 -13.41
C THR A 276 -6.34 10.06 -12.68
N ASP A 277 -7.08 8.95 -12.56
CA ASP A 277 -8.32 8.87 -11.79
C ASP A 277 -8.01 8.37 -10.36
N ALA A 278 -9.05 8.19 -9.54
CA ALA A 278 -8.90 7.67 -8.19
C ALA A 278 -8.25 6.28 -8.16
N ILE A 279 -7.51 6.00 -7.10
CA ILE A 279 -6.94 4.68 -6.83
C ILE A 279 -8.04 3.75 -6.34
N ASP A 280 -8.17 2.61 -7.01
CA ASP A 280 -9.16 1.57 -6.75
C ASP A 280 -8.62 0.54 -5.73
N ALA A 281 -9.52 -0.21 -5.09
CA ALA A 281 -9.16 -1.26 -4.13
C ALA A 281 -8.31 -2.41 -4.72
N ALA A 282 -8.35 -2.60 -6.05
CA ALA A 282 -7.57 -3.62 -6.73
C ALA A 282 -6.13 -3.18 -7.03
N ASP A 283 -5.86 -1.88 -7.00
CA ASP A 283 -4.57 -1.32 -7.36
C ASP A 283 -3.57 -1.55 -6.23
N ARG A 284 -2.39 -2.06 -6.57
CA ARG A 284 -1.33 -2.45 -5.62
C ARG A 284 0.08 -2.24 -6.18
N ASP A 285 0.21 -1.99 -7.47
CA ASP A 285 1.47 -1.89 -8.17
C ASP A 285 2.01 -0.45 -8.13
N PHE A 286 2.46 -0.04 -6.95
CA PHE A 286 3.10 1.25 -6.70
C PHE A 286 4.51 1.00 -6.17
N VAL A 287 5.51 1.37 -6.98
CA VAL A 287 6.93 1.30 -6.61
C VAL A 287 7.59 2.66 -6.66
N SER A 288 8.62 2.86 -5.86
CA SER A 288 9.23 4.18 -5.70
C SER A 288 10.68 4.12 -5.28
N ILE A 289 11.46 5.11 -5.72
CA ILE A 289 12.72 5.45 -5.08
C ILE A 289 12.48 6.58 -4.08
N THR A 290 12.94 6.42 -2.85
CA THR A 290 12.76 7.36 -1.73
C THR A 290 14.00 8.22 -1.45
N SER A 291 15.18 7.72 -1.82
CA SER A 291 16.47 8.34 -1.51
C SER A 291 17.56 8.04 -2.55
N THR A 292 18.75 8.63 -2.38
CA THR A 292 19.92 8.29 -3.22
C THR A 292 20.61 6.98 -2.83
N SER A 293 20.25 6.40 -1.68
CA SER A 293 20.72 5.10 -1.21
C SER A 293 19.79 3.95 -1.61
N ASP A 294 18.51 4.26 -1.79
CA ASP A 294 17.45 3.35 -2.25
C ASP A 294 17.63 3.04 -3.74
N ARG A 295 17.62 1.74 -4.07
CA ARG A 295 17.92 1.22 -5.41
C ARG A 295 17.14 -0.05 -5.70
N ASP A 296 16.06 0.06 -6.45
CA ASP A 296 15.37 -1.13 -6.90
C ASP A 296 16.14 -1.95 -7.94
N PHE A 297 16.38 -3.22 -7.65
CA PHE A 297 16.84 -4.20 -8.65
C PHE A 297 15.70 -5.11 -9.10
N TYR A 298 15.63 -5.33 -10.42
CA TYR A 298 14.68 -6.23 -11.07
C TYR A 298 15.40 -7.22 -11.98
N VAL A 299 14.96 -8.48 -12.02
CA VAL A 299 15.55 -9.51 -12.88
C VAL A 299 14.53 -10.05 -13.87
N PHE A 300 14.96 -10.24 -15.12
CA PHE A 300 14.17 -10.89 -16.18
C PHE A 300 15.05 -11.85 -16.98
N SER A 301 14.43 -12.86 -17.58
CA SER A 301 15.13 -13.87 -18.39
C SER A 301 14.76 -13.76 -19.87
N THR A 302 15.68 -14.05 -20.77
CA THR A 302 15.39 -14.21 -22.21
C THR A 302 15.76 -15.63 -22.67
N ASP A 303 14.95 -16.23 -23.54
CA ASP A 303 15.17 -17.58 -24.09
C ASP A 303 15.75 -17.58 -25.51
N ALA A 304 15.75 -16.42 -26.16
CA ALA A 304 16.27 -16.20 -27.50
C ALA A 304 16.91 -14.79 -27.62
N PRO A 305 17.80 -14.59 -28.61
CA PRO A 305 18.30 -13.26 -28.94
C PRO A 305 17.16 -12.30 -29.30
N LEU A 306 17.08 -11.16 -28.63
CA LEU A 306 16.00 -10.19 -28.83
C LEU A 306 16.50 -8.74 -28.74
N ARG A 307 15.78 -7.83 -29.38
CA ARG A 307 15.95 -6.39 -29.20
C ARG A 307 15.00 -5.95 -28.08
N ALA A 308 15.56 -5.61 -26.93
CA ALA A 308 14.82 -5.12 -25.79
C ALA A 308 14.65 -3.60 -25.86
N GLU A 309 13.48 -3.12 -25.48
CA GLU A 309 13.16 -1.72 -25.24
C GLU A 309 12.75 -1.58 -23.77
N LEU A 310 13.47 -0.75 -23.04
CA LEU A 310 13.23 -0.47 -21.63
C LEU A 310 12.85 0.99 -21.49
N THR A 311 11.75 1.27 -20.79
CA THR A 311 11.31 2.63 -20.48
C THR A 311 11.06 2.77 -18.98
N LEU A 312 11.63 3.80 -18.38
CA LEU A 312 11.42 4.18 -17.00
C LEU A 312 10.72 5.54 -16.97
N THR A 313 9.45 5.54 -16.56
CA THR A 313 8.60 6.74 -16.53
C THR A 313 8.43 7.20 -15.08
N PRO A 314 8.83 8.42 -14.71
CA PRO A 314 8.51 8.96 -13.39
C PRO A 314 7.02 9.34 -13.31
N LEU A 315 6.37 9.01 -12.19
CA LEU A 315 4.93 9.10 -11.98
C LEU A 315 4.58 9.82 -10.67
N GLY A 316 3.30 10.10 -10.46
CA GLY A 316 2.76 10.80 -9.29
C GLY A 316 1.83 11.96 -9.63
N GLY A 317 1.85 12.44 -10.88
CA GLY A 317 0.96 13.48 -11.37
C GLY A 317 1.31 14.87 -10.85
N THR A 318 0.41 15.82 -11.11
CA THR A 318 0.54 17.21 -10.67
C THR A 318 -0.76 17.63 -9.99
N TYR A 319 -0.69 18.18 -8.79
CA TYR A 319 -1.84 18.55 -7.97
C TYR A 319 -1.49 19.67 -6.99
N HIS A 320 -2.47 20.42 -6.52
CA HIS A 320 -2.30 21.37 -5.43
C HIS A 320 -2.30 20.65 -4.08
N GLN A 321 -1.47 21.12 -3.17
CA GLN A 321 -1.47 20.66 -1.78
C GLN A 321 -1.11 21.80 -0.82
N GLY A 322 -1.75 21.82 0.34
CA GLY A 322 -1.36 22.61 1.49
C GLY A 322 -1.78 21.98 2.82
N LEU A 323 -1.49 22.69 3.91
CA LEU A 323 -2.05 22.36 5.21
C LEU A 323 -3.54 22.73 5.26
N PRO A 324 -4.36 22.05 6.09
CA PRO A 324 -5.77 22.37 6.23
C PRO A 324 -6.03 23.85 6.55
N GLY A 325 -6.87 24.50 5.74
CA GLY A 325 -7.20 25.91 5.84
C GLY A 325 -6.05 26.87 5.54
N GLY A 326 -4.92 26.37 5.04
CA GLY A 326 -3.74 27.15 4.66
C GLY A 326 -3.67 27.42 3.15
N ASP A 327 -2.61 28.11 2.74
CA ASP A 327 -2.29 28.30 1.33
C ASP A 327 -1.89 26.95 0.70
N GLN A 328 -2.37 26.70 -0.52
CA GLN A 328 -2.04 25.52 -1.29
C GLN A 328 -1.12 25.89 -2.46
N SER A 329 -0.24 24.97 -2.83
CA SER A 329 0.73 25.16 -3.91
C SER A 329 0.75 23.96 -4.85
N LEU A 330 1.03 24.22 -6.13
CA LEU A 330 1.19 23.18 -7.13
C LEU A 330 2.43 22.33 -6.83
N ILE A 331 2.19 21.04 -6.67
CA ILE A 331 3.20 19.99 -6.55
C ILE A 331 3.24 19.23 -7.86
N ASP A 332 4.41 19.14 -8.47
CA ASP A 332 4.69 18.17 -9.53
C ASP A 332 5.33 16.93 -8.90
N ALA A 333 4.50 15.94 -8.57
CA ALA A 333 4.92 14.69 -7.97
C ALA A 333 5.62 13.76 -8.97
N SER A 334 5.39 13.95 -10.28
CA SER A 334 6.13 13.26 -11.34
C SER A 334 7.57 13.76 -11.52
N ALA A 335 7.96 14.89 -10.94
CA ALA A 335 9.28 15.48 -11.13
C ALA A 335 10.08 15.71 -9.83
N ARG A 336 9.86 14.86 -8.82
CA ARG A 336 10.52 14.97 -7.49
C ARG A 336 11.90 14.35 -7.45
N GLY A 337 12.08 13.25 -8.17
CA GLY A 337 13.33 12.57 -8.37
C GLY A 337 13.79 12.65 -9.82
N ASN A 338 15.10 12.70 -10.03
CA ASN A 338 15.68 12.47 -11.35
C ASN A 338 16.15 11.02 -11.44
N LEU A 339 15.27 10.20 -12.01
CA LEU A 339 15.46 8.76 -12.13
C LEU A 339 16.43 8.41 -13.26
N TYR A 340 17.09 7.29 -13.09
CA TYR A 340 17.90 6.65 -14.13
C TYR A 340 17.89 5.14 -13.94
N PHE A 341 18.27 4.40 -14.97
CA PHE A 341 18.49 2.96 -14.82
C PHE A 341 19.75 2.46 -15.52
N GLU A 342 20.24 1.34 -15.01
CA GLU A 342 21.36 0.58 -15.57
C GLU A 342 20.93 -0.86 -15.85
N LEU A 343 21.39 -1.42 -16.97
CA LEU A 343 21.17 -2.80 -17.37
C LEU A 343 22.45 -3.61 -17.20
N PHE A 344 22.34 -4.81 -16.65
CA PHE A 344 23.43 -5.76 -16.41
C PHE A 344 23.08 -7.11 -17.02
N ASN A 345 24.08 -7.87 -17.45
CA ASN A 345 23.92 -9.33 -17.58
C ASN A 345 24.06 -9.94 -16.18
N ALA A 346 23.16 -10.84 -15.76
CA ALA A 346 23.15 -11.45 -14.44
C ALA A 346 24.46 -12.16 -14.06
N ASP A 347 25.19 -12.71 -15.04
CA ASP A 347 26.45 -13.43 -14.85
C ASP A 347 27.69 -12.53 -14.77
N SER A 348 27.54 -11.21 -14.92
CA SER A 348 28.65 -10.25 -14.90
C SER A 348 28.34 -8.99 -14.10
N GLU A 349 29.37 -8.40 -13.50
CA GLU A 349 29.24 -7.12 -12.77
C GLU A 349 29.27 -5.89 -13.69
N GLY A 350 29.57 -6.07 -14.99
CA GLY A 350 29.65 -4.98 -15.95
C GLY A 350 28.28 -4.43 -16.33
N VAL A 351 28.13 -3.10 -16.29
CA VAL A 351 26.98 -2.39 -16.87
C VAL A 351 27.01 -2.58 -18.39
N LEU A 352 25.94 -3.13 -18.96
CA LEU A 352 25.73 -3.26 -20.40
C LEU A 352 25.33 -1.91 -21.01
N ALA A 353 24.46 -1.19 -20.33
CA ALA A 353 23.95 0.10 -20.77
C ALA A 353 23.38 0.91 -19.60
N THR A 354 23.35 2.23 -19.77
CA THR A 354 22.80 3.20 -18.82
C THR A 354 21.86 4.13 -19.58
N ALA A 355 20.70 4.43 -19.01
CA ALA A 355 19.81 5.49 -19.46
C ALA A 355 19.70 6.55 -18.34
N ASN A 356 20.24 7.74 -18.61
CA ASN A 356 20.35 8.89 -17.70
C ASN A 356 20.58 10.19 -18.51
N SER A 357 19.66 10.47 -19.42
CA SER A 357 19.79 11.51 -20.44
C SER A 357 18.78 12.64 -20.31
N THR A 358 17.71 12.41 -19.57
CA THR A 358 16.57 13.30 -19.42
C THR A 358 16.57 13.92 -18.02
N PRO A 359 15.94 15.09 -17.84
CA PRO A 359 15.78 15.70 -16.53
C PRO A 359 14.64 15.04 -15.73
N ALA A 360 14.53 15.36 -14.44
CA ALA A 360 13.41 14.95 -13.60
C ALA A 360 12.05 15.26 -14.26
N GLY A 361 11.11 14.34 -14.15
CA GLY A 361 9.79 14.43 -14.79
C GLY A 361 9.71 13.89 -16.22
N ALA A 362 10.84 13.58 -16.86
CA ALA A 362 10.88 12.94 -18.16
C ALA A 362 11.26 11.45 -18.04
N ALA A 363 10.77 10.65 -18.98
CA ALA A 363 11.08 9.22 -19.03
C ALA A 363 12.47 8.97 -19.61
N GLU A 364 13.18 8.00 -19.05
CA GLU A 364 14.38 7.42 -19.64
C GLU A 364 14.02 6.22 -20.52
N SER A 365 14.68 6.09 -21.67
CA SER A 365 14.48 4.94 -22.56
C SER A 365 15.80 4.38 -23.08
N LEU A 366 15.85 3.05 -23.25
CA LEU A 366 16.97 2.32 -23.81
C LEU A 366 16.48 1.27 -24.81
N THR A 367 17.10 1.21 -25.98
CA THR A 367 16.94 0.09 -26.92
C THR A 367 18.28 -0.63 -27.06
N ILE A 368 18.30 -1.94 -26.86
CA ILE A 368 19.52 -2.74 -26.89
C ILE A 368 19.29 -4.17 -27.42
N ASP A 369 20.25 -4.68 -28.19
CA ASP A 369 20.25 -6.07 -28.65
C ASP A 369 20.83 -6.99 -27.57
N LEU A 370 19.97 -7.83 -26.99
CA LEU A 370 20.34 -8.88 -26.06
C LEU A 370 20.68 -10.15 -26.85
N ALA A 371 21.90 -10.20 -27.37
CA ALA A 371 22.30 -11.25 -28.32
C ALA A 371 22.45 -12.65 -27.71
N THR A 372 22.55 -12.76 -26.38
CA THR A 372 22.75 -14.04 -25.68
C THR A 372 21.56 -14.29 -24.76
N PRO A 373 20.82 -15.41 -24.91
CA PRO A 373 19.81 -15.79 -23.94
C PRO A 373 20.39 -15.92 -22.53
N GLY A 374 19.63 -15.51 -21.53
CA GLY A 374 20.06 -15.56 -20.13
C GLY A 374 19.31 -14.57 -19.26
N ASP A 375 19.80 -14.41 -18.04
CA ASP A 375 19.22 -13.51 -17.07
C ASP A 375 19.87 -12.12 -17.18
N TYR A 376 19.04 -11.10 -17.03
CA TYR A 376 19.41 -9.70 -17.08
C TYR A 376 18.82 -8.99 -15.89
N VAL A 377 19.56 -8.02 -15.35
CA VAL A 377 19.16 -7.25 -14.18
C VAL A 377 19.06 -5.78 -14.55
N VAL A 378 17.97 -5.13 -14.19
CA VAL A 378 17.79 -3.68 -14.26
C VAL A 378 17.94 -3.12 -12.85
N ARG A 379 18.75 -2.07 -12.70
CA ARG A 379 18.78 -1.26 -11.47
C ARG A 379 18.14 0.08 -11.75
N VAL A 380 17.07 0.41 -11.03
CA VAL A 380 16.47 1.75 -10.99
C VAL A 380 17.05 2.51 -9.79
N ALA A 381 17.31 3.81 -9.96
CA ALA A 381 17.81 4.66 -8.88
C ALA A 381 17.49 6.13 -9.16
N SER A 382 17.65 6.97 -8.14
CA SER A 382 17.51 8.42 -8.24
C SER A 382 18.77 9.16 -7.80
N SER A 383 18.98 10.35 -8.36
CA SER A 383 20.02 11.28 -7.90
C SER A 383 19.52 12.26 -6.83
N PHE A 384 18.26 12.12 -6.39
CA PHE A 384 17.62 13.01 -5.42
C PHE A 384 17.13 12.25 -4.19
N HIS A 385 17.02 12.97 -3.08
CA HIS A 385 16.45 12.45 -1.83
C HIS A 385 14.98 12.86 -1.72
N ALA A 386 14.12 12.19 -2.48
CA ALA A 386 12.69 12.43 -2.51
C ALA A 386 11.97 11.18 -3.03
N VAL A 387 10.75 10.94 -2.52
CA VAL A 387 9.86 9.90 -3.07
C VAL A 387 9.47 10.25 -4.50
N GLN A 388 9.87 9.38 -5.42
CA GLN A 388 9.52 9.40 -6.82
C GLN A 388 8.92 8.04 -7.19
N LEU A 389 7.60 8.00 -7.37
CA LEU A 389 6.94 6.84 -7.98
C LEU A 389 7.42 6.68 -9.42
N TYR A 390 7.41 5.46 -9.93
CA TYR A 390 7.76 5.20 -11.32
C TYR A 390 7.05 3.98 -11.88
N GLN A 391 7.04 3.88 -13.20
CA GLN A 391 6.75 2.66 -13.95
C GLN A 391 8.01 2.25 -14.71
N LEU A 392 8.41 0.99 -14.57
CA LEU A 392 9.43 0.37 -15.41
C LEU A 392 8.73 -0.62 -16.36
N GLU A 393 8.89 -0.41 -17.66
CA GLU A 393 8.31 -1.28 -18.69
C GLU A 393 9.40 -1.82 -19.62
N LEU A 394 9.33 -3.13 -19.90
CA LEU A 394 10.22 -3.89 -20.76
C LEU A 394 9.41 -4.50 -21.88
N GLN A 395 9.78 -4.21 -23.12
CA GLN A 395 9.22 -4.84 -24.32
C GLN A 395 10.34 -5.45 -25.16
N ALA A 396 9.98 -6.38 -26.03
CA ALA A 396 10.95 -7.02 -26.92
C ALA A 396 10.41 -7.25 -28.33
N THR A 397 11.31 -7.15 -29.30
CA THR A 397 11.10 -7.56 -30.69
C THR A 397 12.20 -8.53 -31.13
N PRO A 398 11.97 -9.37 -32.16
CA PRO A 398 13.01 -10.22 -32.71
C PRO A 398 14.15 -9.37 -33.30
N ILE A 399 15.39 -9.82 -33.16
CA ILE A 399 16.51 -9.22 -33.91
C ILE A 399 16.41 -9.73 -35.36
N ASP A 400 16.30 -8.82 -36.32
CA ASP A 400 16.28 -9.16 -37.74
C ASP A 400 17.50 -10.03 -38.12
N GLY A 401 17.24 -11.23 -38.64
CA GLY A 401 18.28 -12.21 -39.01
C GLY A 401 18.61 -13.26 -37.95
N ALA A 402 18.02 -13.20 -36.75
CA ALA A 402 18.05 -14.32 -35.81
C ALA A 402 17.15 -15.45 -36.35
N SER A 403 17.75 -16.48 -36.93
CA SER A 403 17.01 -17.69 -37.32
C SER A 403 16.31 -18.25 -36.09
N THR A 404 14.99 -18.40 -36.15
CA THR A 404 14.26 -19.26 -35.21
C THR A 404 14.94 -20.62 -35.21
N PRO A 405 15.23 -21.23 -34.03
CA PRO A 405 15.56 -22.63 -34.00
C PRO A 405 14.36 -23.37 -34.57
N ILE A 406 14.47 -23.84 -35.80
CA ILE A 406 13.58 -24.85 -36.35
C ILE A 406 13.76 -26.07 -35.46
N THR A 407 12.91 -26.23 -34.45
CA THR A 407 12.64 -27.53 -33.87
C THR A 407 12.16 -28.41 -35.02
N PRO A 408 12.92 -29.43 -35.46
CA PRO A 408 12.38 -30.38 -36.42
C PRO A 408 11.14 -30.99 -35.77
N GLU A 409 10.02 -31.00 -36.48
CA GLU A 409 8.83 -31.70 -36.02
C GLU A 409 9.24 -33.11 -35.58
N PRO A 410 8.76 -33.60 -34.41
CA PRO A 410 8.93 -34.99 -34.08
C PRO A 410 8.24 -35.78 -35.19
N THR A 411 9.03 -36.48 -36.00
CA THR A 411 8.52 -37.48 -36.92
C THR A 411 7.69 -38.45 -36.08
N SER A 412 6.39 -38.47 -36.32
CA SER A 412 5.44 -39.31 -35.62
C SER A 412 5.70 -40.77 -35.97
N LEU A 413 6.60 -41.41 -35.23
CA LEU A 413 6.66 -42.86 -35.15
C LEU A 413 5.49 -43.32 -34.27
N ALA A 414 4.38 -43.69 -34.92
CA ALA A 414 3.29 -44.39 -34.29
C ALA A 414 3.77 -45.78 -33.84
N VAL A 415 4.18 -45.90 -32.57
CA VAL A 415 4.36 -47.19 -31.91
C VAL A 415 3.03 -47.59 -31.28
N ALA A 416 2.38 -48.60 -31.85
CA ALA A 416 1.19 -49.21 -31.28
C ALA A 416 1.56 -49.96 -29.99
N ALA A 417 1.22 -49.40 -28.83
CA ALA A 417 1.30 -50.08 -27.55
C ALA A 417 0.02 -50.92 -27.34
N ILE A 418 0.17 -52.24 -27.32
CA ILE A 418 -0.87 -53.19 -26.91
C ILE A 418 -1.06 -53.06 -25.40
N ALA A 419 -2.26 -52.67 -24.97
CA ALA A 419 -2.65 -52.65 -23.56
C ALA A 419 -2.85 -54.08 -23.05
N LEU A 420 -2.05 -54.49 -22.05
CA LEU A 420 -2.33 -55.66 -21.23
C LEU A 420 -2.82 -55.18 -19.86
N THR A 421 -4.09 -55.42 -19.56
CA THR A 421 -4.71 -55.13 -18.27
C THR A 421 -4.28 -56.17 -17.24
N THR A 422 -3.74 -55.71 -16.11
CA THR A 422 -3.78 -56.48 -14.85
C THR A 422 -4.20 -55.56 -13.72
N ALA A 423 -5.23 -55.98 -12.99
CA ALA A 423 -5.77 -55.32 -11.83
C ALA A 423 -4.88 -55.57 -10.61
N GLY A 424 -4.58 -54.52 -9.85
CA GLY A 424 -3.89 -54.61 -8.56
C GLY A 424 -4.39 -53.49 -7.65
N SER A 425 -5.28 -53.84 -6.74
CA SER A 425 -5.80 -52.97 -5.67
C SER A 425 -4.72 -52.66 -4.63
N LEU A 426 -4.52 -51.39 -4.30
CA LEU A 426 -3.78 -50.97 -3.10
C LEU A 426 -4.56 -49.87 -2.36
N SER A 427 -5.13 -50.28 -1.24
CA SER A 427 -5.69 -49.45 -0.18
C SER A 427 -4.56 -48.90 0.71
N TYR A 428 -4.55 -47.59 0.97
CA TYR A 428 -3.76 -47.00 2.06
C TYR A 428 -4.66 -46.30 3.08
N ARG A 429 -4.43 -46.65 4.35
CA ARG A 429 -5.07 -46.11 5.55
C ARG A 429 -4.36 -44.83 5.99
N CYS A 430 -5.12 -43.93 6.62
CA CYS A 430 -4.60 -42.85 7.44
C CYS A 430 -3.98 -43.38 8.74
N ALA A 431 -2.90 -42.73 9.17
CA ALA A 431 -2.43 -42.65 10.56
C ALA A 431 -2.41 -41.15 10.89
N GLY A 432 -2.72 -40.68 12.09
CA GLY A 432 -2.84 -41.33 13.39
C GLY A 432 -2.43 -40.26 14.39
#